data_AF-A0A7X2XMD3-F1
#
_entry.id   AF-A0A7X2XMD3-F1
#
_cell.length_a   1.000
_cell.length_b   1.000
_cell.length_c   1.000
_cell.angle_alpha   90.00
_cell.angle_beta   90.00
_cell.angle_gamma   90.00
#
_symmetry.space_group_name_H-M   'P 1'
#
loop_
_entity.id
_entity.type
_entity.pdbx_description
1 polymer ?
#
loop_
_entity_poly.entity_id
_entity_poly.type
_entity_poly.pdbx_seq_one_letter_code
_entity_poly.pdbx_strand_id
1 'polypeptide(L)'
;ACNVHHPEALTFINIKKDKVKVTGANISLQFTDEFMNAVDNKQNFEQRFPVQPNVKHLIEQEIPAMDIWDAFVQAAWESAEPGALFW
;
A
#
# COMPACT_ATOMS: atom_id res chain seq x y z
N ALA A 1 -8.83 0.19 6.31
CA ALA A 1 -8.20 -0.06 5.00
C ALA A 1 -7.40 1.18 4.59
N CYS A 2 -6.25 1.02 3.96
CA CYS A 2 -5.40 2.12 3.48
C CYS A 2 -5.37 2.13 1.94
N ASN A 3 -5.25 3.28 1.30
CA ASN A 3 -5.11 3.37 -0.17
C ASN A 3 -3.63 3.26 -0.55
N VAL A 4 -3.31 2.52 -1.61
CA VAL A 4 -1.94 2.31 -2.08
C VAL A 4 -1.22 3.62 -2.48
N HIS A 5 -1.97 4.65 -2.89
CA HIS A 5 -1.43 6.00 -3.15
C HIS A 5 -0.96 6.70 -1.88
N HIS A 6 -1.32 6.25 -0.68
CA HIS A 6 -0.88 6.90 0.55
C HIS A 6 0.62 6.66 0.77
N PRO A 7 1.44 7.70 1.06
CA PRO A 7 2.89 7.56 1.31
C PRO A 7 3.25 6.54 2.41
N GLU A 8 2.38 6.39 3.39
CA GLU A 8 2.56 5.41 4.48
C GLU A 8 2.01 4.00 4.16
N ALA A 9 1.63 3.69 2.92
CA ALA A 9 1.12 2.37 2.55
C ALA A 9 2.12 1.24 2.88
N LEU A 10 3.42 1.48 2.65
CA LEU A 10 4.47 0.51 2.98
C LEU A 10 4.62 0.31 4.49
N THR A 11 4.56 1.40 5.26
CA THR A 11 4.55 1.36 6.72
C THR A 11 3.32 0.62 7.24
N PHE A 12 2.17 0.83 6.59
CA PHE A 12 0.90 0.18 6.92
C PHE A 12 0.94 -1.33 6.68
N ILE A 13 1.62 -1.81 5.62
CA ILE A 13 1.85 -3.24 5.39
C ILE A 13 2.71 -3.82 6.53
N ASN A 14 3.78 -3.12 6.92
CA ASN A 14 4.74 -3.62 7.91
C ASN A 14 4.26 -3.49 9.36
N ILE A 15 3.21 -2.71 9.65
CA ILE A 15 2.73 -2.49 11.03
C ILE A 15 2.28 -3.79 11.73
N LYS A 16 1.91 -4.81 10.95
CA LYS A 16 1.53 -6.15 11.45
C LYS A 16 2.69 -7.11 11.62
N LYS A 17 3.86 -6.83 11.04
CA LYS A 17 5.09 -7.60 11.32
C LYS A 17 5.51 -7.41 12.79
N ASP A 18 5.28 -6.22 13.34
CA ASP A 18 5.39 -5.96 14.77
C ASP A 18 4.18 -6.53 15.52
N LYS A 19 4.28 -7.82 15.89
CA LYS A 19 3.26 -8.60 16.63
C LYS A 19 2.79 -8.01 17.96
N VAL A 20 3.37 -6.89 18.41
CA VAL A 20 3.06 -6.21 19.67
C VAL A 20 2.11 -5.01 19.47
N LYS A 21 2.08 -4.38 18.28
CA LYS A 21 1.38 -3.09 18.09
C LYS A 21 -0.10 -3.22 17.70
N VAL A 22 -0.49 -4.26 16.97
CA VAL A 22 -1.86 -4.39 16.43
C VAL A 22 -2.41 -5.80 16.67
N THR A 23 -2.74 -6.08 17.92
CA THR A 23 -3.39 -7.33 18.34
C THR A 23 -4.91 -7.16 18.30
N GLY A 24 -5.54 -7.40 17.13
CA GLY A 24 -7.01 -7.55 17.04
C GLY A 24 -7.74 -6.79 15.94
N ALA A 25 -7.05 -6.00 15.10
CA ALA A 25 -7.68 -5.34 13.95
C ALA A 25 -7.28 -6.01 12.64
N ASN A 26 -8.23 -6.29 11.75
CA ASN A 26 -7.93 -6.68 10.38
C ASN A 26 -7.50 -5.47 9.55
N ILE A 27 -6.44 -5.63 8.78
CA ILE A 27 -5.95 -4.58 7.88
C ILE A 27 -6.15 -5.00 6.43
N SER A 28 -6.45 -4.03 5.58
CA SER A 28 -6.61 -4.22 4.13
C SER A 28 -5.99 -3.08 3.38
N LEU A 29 -5.39 -3.39 2.24
CA LEU A 29 -4.84 -2.42 1.31
C LEU A 29 -5.74 -2.33 0.08
N GLN A 30 -6.07 -1.10 -0.31
CA GLN A 30 -6.87 -0.78 -1.49
C GLN A 30 -5.93 -0.50 -2.65
N PHE A 31 -5.93 -1.40 -3.63
CA PHE A 31 -5.19 -1.30 -4.87
C PHE A 31 -6.05 -0.64 -5.95
N THR A 32 -5.41 0.21 -6.75
CA THR A 32 -6.00 0.86 -7.91
C THR A 32 -5.54 0.18 -9.19
N ASP A 33 -6.32 0.31 -10.26
CA ASP A 33 -5.90 -0.12 -11.60
C ASP A 33 -4.58 0.55 -12.02
N GLU A 34 -4.36 1.82 -11.64
CA GLU A 34 -3.11 2.56 -11.86
C GLU A 34 -1.91 1.83 -11.23
N PHE A 35 -2.06 1.40 -9.98
CA PHE A 35 -1.02 0.65 -9.29
C PHE A 35 -0.79 -0.73 -9.91
N MET A 36 -1.84 -1.48 -10.22
CA MET A 36 -1.70 -2.82 -10.80
C MET A 36 -1.02 -2.75 -12.17
N ASN A 37 -1.33 -1.75 -12.99
CA ASN A 37 -0.62 -1.50 -14.23
C ASN A 37 0.85 -1.16 -14.00
N ALA A 38 1.18 -0.36 -12.98
CA ALA A 38 2.57 -0.04 -12.64
C ALA A 38 3.34 -1.29 -12.18
N VAL A 39 2.70 -2.20 -11.42
CA VAL A 39 3.26 -3.50 -11.02
C VAL A 39 3.56 -4.36 -12.25
N ASP A 40 2.57 -4.55 -13.14
CA ASP A 40 2.72 -5.38 -14.34
C ASP A 40 3.83 -4.87 -15.27
N ASN A 41 3.95 -3.54 -15.39
CA ASN A 41 4.97 -2.91 -16.23
C ASN A 41 6.30 -2.66 -15.50
N LYS A 42 6.43 -3.06 -14.22
CA LYS A 42 7.61 -2.81 -13.37
C LYS A 42 8.03 -1.33 -13.35
N GLN A 43 7.04 -0.45 -13.26
CA GLN A 43 7.23 1.00 -13.24
C GLN A 43 7.27 1.54 -11.80
N ASN A 44 7.77 2.77 -11.68
CA ASN A 44 7.59 3.55 -10.46
C ASN A 44 6.11 3.91 -10.32
N PHE A 45 5.66 3.97 -9.07
CA PHE A 45 4.32 4.36 -8.69
C PHE A 45 4.39 5.63 -7.84
N GLU A 46 3.52 6.57 -8.14
CA GLU A 46 3.42 7.83 -7.43
C GLU A 46 2.49 7.70 -6.23
N GLN A 47 3.05 7.88 -5.04
CA GLN A 47 2.30 8.03 -3.82
C GLN A 47 2.11 9.50 -3.50
N ARG A 48 0.87 9.87 -3.22
CA ARG A 48 0.42 11.24 -3.02
C ARG A 48 -0.52 11.35 -1.81
N PHE A 49 -0.36 12.42 -1.05
CA PHE A 49 -1.28 12.78 0.03
C PHE A 49 -1.63 14.26 -0.04
N PRO A 50 -2.90 14.68 0.03
CA PRO A 50 -4.12 13.85 0.09
C PRO A 50 -4.38 13.07 -1.22
N VAL A 51 -5.04 11.91 -1.13
CA VAL A 51 -5.36 11.06 -2.31
C VAL A 51 -6.52 11.64 -3.16
N GLN A 52 -7.16 12.72 -2.68
CA GLN A 52 -8.36 13.29 -3.30
C GLN A 52 -8.04 14.09 -4.56
N PRO A 53 -8.85 13.95 -5.63
CA PRO A 53 -8.71 14.78 -6.81
C PRO A 53 -8.99 16.25 -6.47
N ASN A 54 -8.30 17.17 -7.14
CA ASN A 54 -8.43 18.63 -6.99
C ASN A 54 -7.95 19.21 -5.66
N VAL A 55 -7.11 18.47 -4.92
CA VAL A 55 -6.41 18.99 -3.74
C VAL A 55 -4.93 19.10 -4.06
N LYS A 56 -4.28 20.17 -3.61
CA LYS A 56 -2.82 20.27 -3.70
C LYS A 56 -2.21 19.16 -2.86
N HIS A 57 -1.47 18.25 -3.50
CA HIS A 57 -0.74 17.22 -2.76
C HIS A 57 0.33 17.88 -1.90
N LEU A 58 0.36 17.48 -0.63
CA LEU A 58 1.32 17.93 0.38
C LEU A 58 2.57 17.06 0.39
N ILE A 59 2.42 15.79 0.01
CA ILE A 59 3.49 14.80 -0.04
C ILE A 59 3.33 14.04 -1.34
N GLU A 60 4.39 14.00 -2.13
CA GLU A 60 4.53 13.21 -3.35
C GLU A 60 5.85 12.43 -3.24
N GLN A 61 5.81 11.13 -3.46
CA GLN A 61 7.01 10.30 -3.55
C GLN A 61 6.83 9.26 -4.65
N GLU A 62 7.91 8.99 -5.38
CA GLU A 62 7.97 7.86 -6.28
C GLU A 62 8.63 6.68 -5.59
N ILE A 63 8.02 5.51 -5.76
CA ILE A 63 8.53 4.25 -5.24
C ILE A 63 8.31 3.17 -6.28
N PRO A 64 9.24 2.21 -6.49
CA PRO A 64 8.99 1.10 -7.39
C PRO A 64 7.72 0.36 -6.97
N ALA A 65 6.78 0.18 -7.91
CA ALA A 65 5.50 -0.48 -7.61
C ALA A 65 5.73 -1.91 -7.08
N MET A 66 6.77 -2.58 -7.58
CA MET A 66 7.14 -3.91 -7.11
C MET A 66 7.55 -3.95 -5.64
N ASP A 67 8.20 -2.92 -5.10
CA ASP A 67 8.64 -2.93 -3.70
C ASP A 67 7.43 -2.98 -2.76
N ILE A 68 6.37 -2.25 -3.09
CA ILE A 68 5.10 -2.28 -2.35
C ILE A 68 4.43 -3.64 -2.51
N TRP A 69 4.37 -4.16 -3.74
CA TRP A 69 3.73 -5.43 -4.03
C TRP A 69 4.42 -6.61 -3.35
N ASP A 70 5.73 -6.68 -3.42
CA ASP A 70 6.53 -7.74 -2.79
C ASP A 70 6.39 -7.69 -1.27
N ALA A 71 6.41 -6.48 -0.67
CA ALA A 71 6.15 -6.30 0.75
C ALA A 71 4.74 -6.77 1.14
N PHE A 72 3.72 -6.47 0.33
CA PHE A 72 2.34 -6.92 0.52
C PHE A 72 2.24 -8.45 0.47
N VAL A 73 2.80 -9.07 -0.58
CA VAL A 73 2.79 -10.53 -0.77
C VAL A 73 3.50 -11.24 0.38
N GLN A 74 4.66 -10.72 0.81
CA GLN A 74 5.40 -11.27 1.94
C GLN A 74 4.58 -11.19 3.23
N ALA A 75 3.97 -10.04 3.54
CA ALA A 75 3.16 -9.88 4.74
C ALA A 75 1.93 -10.80 4.73
N ALA A 76 1.25 -10.89 3.59
CA ALA A 76 0.11 -11.77 3.38
C ALA A 76 0.49 -13.25 3.55
N TRP A 77 1.67 -13.66 3.07
CA TRP A 77 2.19 -15.00 3.29
C TRP A 77 2.53 -15.29 4.76
N GLU A 78 3.14 -14.33 5.46
CA GLU A 78 3.56 -14.49 6.87
C GLU A 78 2.39 -14.48 7.86
N SER A 79 1.32 -13.74 7.56
CA SER A 79 0.30 -13.41 8.57
C SER A 79 -1.15 -13.49 8.08
N ALA A 80 -1.40 -13.88 6.83
CA ALA A 80 -2.70 -13.80 6.15
C ALA A 80 -3.31 -12.38 6.10
N GLU A 81 -2.48 -11.36 6.38
CA GLU A 81 -2.83 -9.95 6.37
C GLU A 81 -1.68 -9.13 5.75
N PRO A 82 -1.93 -7.99 5.11
CA PRO A 82 -3.23 -7.36 4.87
C PRO A 82 -4.06 -8.06 3.79
N GLY A 83 -5.39 -7.92 3.87
CA GLY A 83 -6.29 -8.30 2.79
C GLY A 83 -6.17 -7.37 1.58
N ALA A 84 -6.40 -7.89 0.38
CA ALA A 84 -6.45 -7.10 -0.85
C ALA A 84 -7.88 -6.60 -1.12
N LEU A 85 -8.02 -5.32 -1.40
CA LEU A 85 -9.23 -4.72 -1.94
C LEU A 85 -8.87 -4.08 -3.29
N PHE A 86 -9.67 -4.34 -4.32
CA PHE A 86 -9.49 -3.75 -5.65
C PHE A 86 -10.64 -2.77 -5.90
N TRP A 87 -10.32 -1.53 -6.26
CA TRP A 87 -11.30 -0.47 -6.49
C TRP A 87 -10.93 0.40 -7.69
#